data_AF-A0A016RY40-F1
#
_entry.id   AF-A0A016RY40-F1
#
_cell.length_a   1.000
_cell.length_b   1.000
_cell.length_c   1.000
_cell.angle_alpha   90.00
_cell.angle_beta   90.00
_cell.angle_gamma   90.00
#
_symmetry.space_group_name_H-M   'P 1'
#
loop_
_entity.id
_entity.type
_entity.pdbx_description
1 polymer ?
#
loop_
_entity_poly.entity_id
_entity_poly.type
_entity_poly.pdbx_seq_one_letter_code
_entity_poly.pdbx_strand_id
1 'polypeptide(L)'
;MSPARSRSVTAKDDMQMHEEEAVVCMERLDRLKEMANEPRKPNYLKLVVELLVELKKEIKEANARNDQLVEEMQKLREENLVLKQMLDRSKCSSISTNVPSQNNSHNDTAVIPAMNSPEDLERLRSVVIRGVVESPSPNSYDRVTHDFNCVNQLLSYLEVECLPVTVYRMGKRDTDKGRPRPLKVVLPCSRFQKDLLKRAPRLRFFSQKGIYINPSRTLEERKRIREERLRRLAATGGPPENVGNKLTSQEVS
;
A
#
# COMPACT_ATOMS: atom_id res chain seq x y z
N MET A 1 -5.29 47.75 38.21
CA MET A 1 -5.97 46.50 37.83
C MET A 1 -4.90 45.43 37.68
N SER A 2 -4.93 44.41 38.55
CA SER A 2 -3.91 43.35 38.61
C SER A 2 -4.38 42.13 37.81
N PRO A 3 -3.51 41.42 37.08
CA PRO A 3 -3.90 40.20 36.38
C PRO A 3 -3.84 38.99 37.33
N ALA A 4 -4.91 38.20 37.35
CA ALA A 4 -5.02 36.98 38.14
C ALA A 4 -4.13 35.87 37.54
N ARG A 5 -3.24 35.31 38.37
CA ARG A 5 -2.42 34.12 38.07
C ARG A 5 -3.32 32.88 38.04
N SER A 6 -3.41 32.22 36.89
CA SER A 6 -3.93 30.85 36.80
C SER A 6 -2.90 29.88 37.37
N ARG A 7 -3.29 29.11 38.39
CA ARG A 7 -2.50 27.99 38.93
C ARG A 7 -2.83 26.74 38.12
N SER A 8 -1.82 26.14 37.48
CA SER A 8 -1.93 24.80 36.89
C SER A 8 -1.89 23.77 38.01
N VAL A 9 -2.99 23.05 38.22
CA VAL A 9 -3.08 21.90 39.11
C VAL A 9 -2.24 20.77 38.50
N THR A 10 -1.48 20.05 39.33
CA THR A 10 -0.58 19.00 38.85
C THR A 10 -1.34 17.68 38.75
N ALA A 11 -1.00 16.82 37.77
CA ALA A 11 -1.69 15.54 37.52
C ALA A 11 -1.74 14.58 38.74
N LYS A 12 -0.92 14.82 39.77
CA LYS A 12 -0.98 14.11 41.06
C LYS A 12 -2.16 14.56 41.93
N ASP A 13 -2.49 15.85 41.93
CA ASP A 13 -3.64 16.39 42.66
C ASP A 13 -4.96 15.92 42.02
N ASP A 14 -5.01 15.74 40.69
CA ASP A 14 -6.19 15.23 39.97
C ASP A 14 -6.46 13.74 40.27
N MET A 15 -5.42 12.90 40.41
CA MET A 15 -5.59 11.50 40.83
C MET A 15 -6.10 11.38 42.27
N GLN A 16 -5.59 12.22 43.17
CA GLN A 16 -5.95 12.19 44.59
C GLN A 16 -7.40 12.65 44.81
N MET A 17 -7.85 13.65 44.04
CA MET A 17 -9.25 14.08 43.99
C MET A 17 -10.19 12.98 43.46
N HIS A 18 -9.78 12.25 42.41
CA HIS A 18 -10.57 11.15 41.85
C HIS A 18 -10.71 9.94 42.80
N GLU A 19 -9.70 9.68 43.62
CA GLU A 19 -9.71 8.58 44.58
C GLU A 19 -10.59 8.89 45.80
N GLU A 20 -10.55 10.13 46.32
CA GLU A 20 -11.46 10.61 47.36
C GLU A 20 -12.92 10.67 46.88
N GLU A 21 -13.16 11.12 45.65
CA GLU A 21 -14.49 11.18 45.05
C GLU A 21 -15.08 9.78 44.80
N ALA A 22 -14.24 8.79 44.47
CA ALA A 22 -14.65 7.39 44.28
C ALA A 22 -15.10 6.72 45.59
N VAL A 23 -14.43 7.01 46.72
CA VAL A 23 -14.79 6.50 48.04
C VAL A 23 -16.13 7.06 48.50
N VAL A 24 -16.32 8.38 48.39
CA VAL A 24 -17.60 9.06 48.71
C VAL A 24 -18.74 8.54 47.83
N CYS A 25 -18.45 8.22 46.57
CA CYS A 25 -19.43 7.66 45.63
C CYS A 25 -19.74 6.17 45.90
N MET A 26 -18.87 5.44 46.60
CA MET A 26 -19.12 4.07 47.06
C MET A 26 -20.09 4.06 48.25
N GLU A 27 -19.83 4.90 49.26
CA GLU A 27 -20.68 5.01 50.45
C GLU A 27 -22.11 5.46 50.09
N ARG A 28 -22.24 6.38 49.12
CA ARG A 28 -23.55 6.82 48.61
C ARG A 28 -24.31 5.70 47.90
N LEU A 29 -23.61 4.80 47.21
CA LEU A 29 -24.23 3.68 46.50
C LEU A 29 -24.77 2.64 47.49
N ASP A 30 -24.04 2.36 48.56
CA ASP A 30 -24.46 1.37 49.55
C ASP A 30 -25.68 1.84 50.34
N ARG A 31 -25.74 3.14 50.70
CA ARG A 31 -26.96 3.76 51.23
C ARG A 31 -28.14 3.69 50.25
N LEU A 32 -27.90 3.81 48.95
CA LEU A 32 -28.94 3.72 47.92
C LEU A 32 -29.52 2.29 47.81
N LYS A 33 -28.66 1.27 47.92
CA LYS A 33 -29.06 -0.15 47.95
C LYS A 33 -29.86 -0.49 49.20
N GLU A 34 -29.44 -0.02 50.36
CA GLU A 34 -30.17 -0.21 51.62
C GLU A 34 -31.55 0.43 51.56
N MET A 35 -31.63 1.67 51.08
CA MET A 35 -32.89 2.36 50.86
C MET A 35 -33.80 1.61 49.89
N ALA A 36 -33.29 1.02 48.80
CA ALA A 36 -34.10 0.32 47.80
C ALA A 36 -34.72 -0.99 48.32
N ASN A 37 -34.18 -1.55 49.41
CA ASN A 37 -34.65 -2.81 50.01
C ASN A 37 -35.69 -2.61 51.13
N GLU A 38 -36.10 -1.37 51.41
CA GLU A 38 -37.16 -1.09 52.40
C GLU A 38 -38.54 -1.56 51.89
N PRO A 39 -39.35 -2.24 52.74
CA PRO A 39 -40.61 -2.85 52.33
C PRO A 39 -41.71 -1.85 51.91
N ARG A 40 -41.49 -0.55 52.12
CA ARG A 40 -42.44 0.53 51.82
C ARG A 40 -42.23 1.16 50.44
N LYS A 41 -41.22 0.75 49.67
CA LYS A 41 -40.87 1.40 48.39
C LYS A 41 -41.45 0.68 47.17
N PRO A 42 -41.78 1.43 46.11
CA PRO A 42 -42.30 0.83 44.87
C PRO A 42 -41.28 -0.04 44.14
N ASN A 43 -41.74 -1.14 43.54
CA ASN A 43 -40.88 -2.12 42.84
C ASN A 43 -40.04 -1.54 41.71
N TYR A 44 -40.50 -0.49 41.02
CA TYR A 44 -39.74 0.17 39.96
C TYR A 44 -38.43 0.80 40.48
N LEU A 45 -38.41 1.26 41.73
CA LEU A 45 -37.23 1.88 42.32
C LEU A 45 -36.13 0.85 42.59
N LYS A 46 -36.52 -0.36 43.01
CA LYS A 46 -35.60 -1.48 43.19
C LYS A 46 -34.92 -1.86 41.88
N LEU A 47 -35.69 -1.96 40.79
CA LEU A 47 -35.17 -2.27 39.46
C LEU A 47 -34.20 -1.20 38.94
N VAL A 48 -34.53 0.09 39.13
CA VAL A 48 -33.64 1.19 38.73
C VAL A 48 -32.32 1.16 39.52
N VAL A 49 -32.37 0.88 40.82
CA VAL A 49 -31.16 0.80 41.65
C VAL A 49 -30.31 -0.43 41.28
N GLU A 50 -30.94 -1.56 41.01
CA GLU A 50 -30.25 -2.77 40.52
C GLU A 50 -29.51 -2.52 39.20
N LEU A 51 -30.19 -1.92 38.22
CA LEU A 51 -29.58 -1.55 36.94
C LEU A 51 -28.42 -0.55 37.10
N LEU A 52 -28.54 0.44 37.98
CA LEU A 52 -27.47 1.41 38.24
C LEU A 52 -26.24 0.75 38.88
N VAL A 53 -26.45 -0.27 39.73
CA VAL A 53 -25.35 -1.04 40.33
C VAL A 53 -24.63 -1.88 39.29
N GLU A 54 -25.37 -2.54 38.39
CA GLU A 54 -24.80 -3.30 37.27
C GLU A 54 -24.00 -2.40 36.32
N LEU A 55 -24.59 -1.27 35.89
CA LEU A 55 -23.91 -0.29 35.02
C LEU A 55 -22.64 0.26 35.67
N LYS A 56 -22.67 0.57 36.97
CA LYS A 56 -21.48 1.02 37.70
C LYS A 56 -20.39 -0.05 37.73
N LYS A 57 -20.76 -1.32 37.87
CA LYS A 57 -19.83 -2.45 37.81
C LYS A 57 -19.18 -2.56 36.43
N GLU A 58 -19.98 -2.50 35.36
CA GLU A 58 -19.48 -2.52 33.98
C GLU A 58 -18.53 -1.36 33.68
N ILE A 59 -18.86 -0.14 34.11
CA ILE A 59 -18.00 1.05 33.96
C ILE A 59 -16.67 0.83 34.69
N LYS A 60 -16.71 0.26 35.90
CA LYS A 60 -15.50 -0.02 36.67
C LYS A 60 -14.61 -1.05 35.96
N GLU A 61 -15.20 -2.10 35.42
CA GLU A 61 -14.47 -3.11 34.63
C GLU A 61 -13.91 -2.53 33.33
N ALA A 62 -14.67 -1.68 32.64
CA ALA A 62 -14.22 -1.00 31.42
C ALA A 62 -13.05 -0.05 31.70
N ASN A 63 -13.10 0.70 32.80
CA ASN A 63 -11.99 1.57 33.23
C ASN A 63 -10.74 0.76 33.56
N ALA A 64 -10.87 -0.35 34.30
CA ALA A 64 -9.73 -1.22 34.59
C ALA A 64 -9.07 -1.79 33.32
N ARG A 65 -9.87 -2.15 32.30
CA ARG A 65 -9.35 -2.57 30.98
C ARG A 65 -8.66 -1.41 30.25
N ASN A 66 -9.22 -0.21 30.32
CA ASN A 66 -8.60 0.98 29.73
C ASN A 66 -7.25 1.28 30.36
N ASP A 67 -7.13 1.19 31.68
CA ASP A 67 -5.87 1.40 32.39
C ASP A 67 -4.81 0.38 31.95
N GLN A 68 -5.18 -0.90 31.85
CA GLN A 68 -4.31 -1.96 31.32
C GLN A 68 -3.85 -1.67 29.89
N LEU A 69 -4.77 -1.27 29.01
CA LEU A 69 -4.45 -0.94 27.61
C LEU A 69 -3.53 0.28 27.50
N VAL A 70 -3.71 1.28 28.36
CA VAL A 70 -2.83 2.45 28.42
C VAL A 70 -1.42 2.06 28.87
N GLU A 71 -1.31 1.19 29.86
CA GLU A 71 -0.01 0.67 30.34
C GLU A 71 0.69 -0.16 29.25
N GLU A 72 -0.02 -1.05 28.56
CA GLU A 72 0.52 -1.81 27.42
C GLU A 72 0.96 -0.89 26.27
N MET A 73 0.15 0.11 25.92
CA MET A 73 0.50 1.12 24.92
C MET A 73 1.75 1.90 25.30
N GLN A 74 1.93 2.20 26.58
CA GLN A 74 3.14 2.84 27.07
C GLN A 74 4.37 1.93 26.90
N LYS A 75 4.29 0.67 27.35
CA LYS A 75 5.37 -0.33 27.18
C LYS A 75 5.74 -0.52 25.71
N LEU A 76 4.76 -0.69 24.84
CA LEU A 76 4.98 -0.84 23.40
C LEU A 76 5.62 0.41 22.77
N ARG A 77 5.27 1.62 23.24
CA ARG A 77 5.89 2.87 22.77
C ARG A 77 7.34 2.96 23.21
N GLU A 78 7.65 2.58 24.44
CA GLU A 78 9.01 2.53 24.97
C GLU A 78 9.87 1.51 24.23
N GLU A 79 9.36 0.29 24.03
CA GLU A 79 10.02 -0.74 23.22
C GLU A 79 10.27 -0.26 21.78
N ASN A 80 9.27 0.34 21.14
CA ASN A 80 9.43 0.90 19.79
C ASN A 80 10.46 2.04 19.75
N LEU A 81 10.57 2.84 20.81
CA LEU A 81 11.58 3.89 20.91
C LEU A 81 12.98 3.28 20.99
N VAL A 82 13.17 2.26 21.83
CA VAL A 82 14.46 1.54 21.94
C VAL A 82 14.84 0.88 20.63
N LEU A 83 13.90 0.16 19.99
CA LEU A 83 14.14 -0.50 18.71
C LEU A 83 14.50 0.51 17.60
N LYS A 84 13.83 1.66 17.55
CA LYS A 84 14.18 2.74 16.62
C LYS A 84 15.58 3.28 16.87
N GLN A 85 15.96 3.51 18.13
CA GLN A 85 17.30 3.98 18.48
C GLN A 85 18.39 2.95 18.15
N MET A 86 18.14 1.66 18.39
CA MET A 86 19.06 0.58 18.01
C MET A 86 19.23 0.52 16.49
N LEU A 87 18.13 0.64 15.75
CA LEU A 87 18.14 0.65 14.30
C LEU A 87 18.92 1.85 13.75
N ASP A 88 18.77 3.03 14.35
CA ASP A 88 19.48 4.23 13.93
C ASP A 88 20.98 4.18 14.29
N ARG A 89 21.35 3.56 15.42
CA ARG A 89 22.75 3.25 15.74
C ARG A 89 23.38 2.28 14.73
N SER A 90 22.65 1.23 14.33
CA SER A 90 23.11 0.30 13.30
C SER A 90 23.26 0.97 11.93
N LYS A 91 22.39 1.92 11.57
CA LYS A 91 22.51 2.73 10.34
C LYS A 91 23.75 3.64 10.36
N CYS A 92 24.03 4.31 11.48
CA CYS A 92 25.19 5.22 11.59
C CYS A 92 26.53 4.48 11.58
N SER A 93 26.61 3.24 12.08
CA SER A 93 27.83 2.42 12.00
C SER A 93 28.21 2.03 10.56
N SER A 94 27.28 2.10 9.60
CA SER A 94 27.49 1.66 8.21
C SER A 94 27.73 2.79 7.20
N ILE A 95 27.74 4.05 7.61
CA ILE A 95 27.87 5.21 6.69
C ILE A 95 29.31 5.73 6.54
N SER A 96 30.28 5.24 7.33
CA SER A 96 31.68 5.61 7.16
C SER A 96 32.45 4.53 6.39
N THR A 97 32.41 4.60 5.05
CA THR A 97 33.53 4.25 4.14
C THR A 97 33.09 4.52 2.69
N ASN A 98 33.42 5.72 2.20
CA ASN A 98 33.50 5.99 0.77
C ASN A 98 34.84 5.44 0.23
N VAL A 99 34.85 4.30 -0.48
CA VAL A 99 35.88 3.95 -1.47
C VAL A 99 35.28 3.04 -2.56
N PRO A 100 35.49 3.29 -3.86
CA PRO A 100 35.07 2.39 -4.92
C PRO A 100 36.12 1.28 -5.12
N SER A 101 35.72 0.02 -5.15
CA SER A 101 36.57 -1.06 -5.64
C SER A 101 35.77 -2.21 -6.24
N GLN A 102 36.32 -2.70 -7.34
CA GLN A 102 35.81 -3.76 -8.20
C GLN A 102 35.93 -5.15 -7.55
N ASN A 103 35.19 -6.08 -8.14
CA ASN A 103 35.34 -7.55 -8.17
C ASN A 103 34.61 -8.43 -7.14
N ASN A 104 33.64 -9.18 -7.71
CA ASN A 104 33.25 -10.57 -7.46
C ASN A 104 33.75 -11.28 -6.20
N SER A 105 32.81 -11.74 -5.37
CA SER A 105 32.56 -13.19 -5.19
C SER A 105 31.31 -13.44 -4.34
N HIS A 106 30.70 -14.59 -4.60
CA HIS A 106 29.48 -15.16 -4.06
C HIS A 106 29.31 -15.00 -2.54
N ASN A 107 28.16 -14.44 -2.14
CA ASN A 107 27.41 -14.81 -0.93
C ASN A 107 25.97 -14.27 -1.10
N ASP A 108 25.05 -15.16 -1.45
CA ASP A 108 23.61 -14.92 -1.48
C ASP A 108 23.06 -14.80 -0.05
N THR A 109 23.29 -13.66 0.59
CA THR A 109 22.44 -13.22 1.70
C THR A 109 21.63 -12.07 1.16
N ALA A 110 20.38 -12.36 0.82
CA ALA A 110 19.45 -11.40 0.24
C ALA A 110 19.42 -10.12 1.08
N VAL A 111 20.08 -9.08 0.57
CA VAL A 111 19.88 -7.69 0.98
C VAL A 111 18.43 -7.39 0.68
N ILE A 112 17.53 -7.59 1.66
CA ILE A 112 16.15 -7.13 1.58
C ILE A 112 16.25 -5.61 1.66
N PRO A 113 16.04 -4.88 0.55
CA PRO A 113 16.13 -3.43 0.59
C PRO A 113 15.03 -2.91 1.52
N ALA A 114 15.42 -1.92 2.32
CA ALA A 114 14.58 -1.23 3.28
C ALA A 114 13.14 -1.01 2.77
N MET A 115 12.16 -1.45 3.58
CA MET A 115 10.74 -1.10 3.49
C MET A 115 10.15 -1.05 2.07
N ASN A 116 9.81 -2.22 1.52
CA ASN A 116 8.89 -2.24 0.38
C ASN A 116 7.49 -1.85 0.87
N SER A 117 6.99 -0.69 0.44
CA SER A 117 5.55 -0.40 0.55
C SER A 117 4.75 -1.52 -0.14
N PRO A 118 3.49 -1.79 0.22
CA PRO A 118 2.68 -2.80 -0.48
C PRO A 118 2.61 -2.55 -2.00
N GLU A 119 2.65 -1.28 -2.41
CA GLU A 119 2.74 -0.88 -3.81
C GLU A 119 4.07 -1.33 -4.45
N ASP A 120 5.19 -1.24 -3.73
CA ASP A 120 6.49 -1.70 -4.21
C ASP A 120 6.54 -3.21 -4.39
N LEU A 121 5.94 -3.96 -3.47
CA LEU A 121 5.82 -5.43 -3.58
C LEU A 121 5.00 -5.83 -4.82
N GLU A 122 3.87 -5.16 -5.06
CA GLU A 122 3.08 -5.38 -6.28
C GLU A 122 3.89 -5.02 -7.54
N ARG A 123 4.59 -3.89 -7.51
CA ARG A 123 5.42 -3.43 -8.63
C ARG A 123 6.56 -4.40 -8.95
N LEU A 124 7.24 -4.94 -7.95
CA LEU A 124 8.36 -5.88 -8.10
C LEU A 124 7.92 -7.22 -8.72
N ARG A 125 6.67 -7.65 -8.52
CA ARG A 125 6.10 -8.84 -9.15
C ARG A 125 5.27 -8.53 -10.41
N SER A 126 5.31 -7.30 -10.90
CA SER A 126 4.54 -6.86 -12.06
C SER A 126 5.38 -6.64 -13.31
N VAL A 127 4.78 -6.91 -14.46
CA VAL A 127 5.32 -6.57 -15.80
C VAL A 127 4.32 -5.81 -16.64
N VAL A 128 4.83 -5.12 -17.65
CA VAL A 128 4.04 -4.43 -18.68
C VAL A 128 4.34 -5.06 -20.03
N ILE A 129 3.32 -5.60 -20.68
CA ILE A 129 3.40 -6.24 -21.99
C ILE A 129 2.81 -5.28 -23.03
N ARG A 130 3.51 -5.09 -24.14
CA ARG A 130 3.08 -4.26 -25.29
C ARG A 130 2.94 -5.14 -26.52
N GLY A 131 2.04 -4.78 -27.43
CA GLY A 131 1.89 -5.45 -28.73
C GLY A 131 0.91 -6.63 -28.77
N VAL A 132 0.24 -6.94 -27.65
CA VAL A 132 -0.81 -7.99 -27.64
C VAL A 132 -2.07 -7.43 -28.29
N VAL A 133 -2.58 -8.09 -29.33
CA VAL A 133 -3.80 -7.68 -30.05
C VAL A 133 -4.99 -7.62 -29.10
N GLU A 134 -5.87 -6.63 -29.27
CA GLU A 134 -7.10 -6.50 -28.48
C GLU A 134 -8.23 -7.28 -29.16
N SER A 135 -9.05 -7.95 -28.36
CA SER A 135 -10.26 -8.61 -28.88
C SER A 135 -11.31 -7.56 -29.30
N PRO A 136 -11.91 -7.69 -30.50
CA PRO A 136 -12.97 -6.81 -30.98
C PRO A 136 -14.33 -7.12 -30.36
N SER A 137 -14.45 -8.14 -29.51
CA SER A 137 -15.73 -8.58 -28.98
C SER A 137 -16.48 -7.46 -28.22
N PRO A 138 -17.80 -7.33 -28.40
CA PRO A 138 -18.59 -6.31 -27.69
C PRO A 138 -18.68 -6.59 -26.19
N ASN A 139 -18.62 -7.87 -25.80
CA ASN A 139 -18.66 -8.31 -24.41
C ASN A 139 -17.36 -8.01 -23.66
N SER A 140 -17.47 -7.52 -22.41
CA SER A 140 -16.31 -7.25 -21.55
C SER A 140 -15.61 -8.51 -21.10
N TYR A 141 -16.37 -9.54 -20.75
CA TYR A 141 -15.85 -10.82 -20.28
C TYR A 141 -14.94 -11.47 -21.33
N ASP A 142 -15.41 -11.62 -22.57
CA ASP A 142 -14.65 -12.26 -23.64
C ASP A 142 -13.31 -11.55 -23.93
N ARG A 143 -13.26 -10.22 -23.77
CA ARG A 143 -12.03 -9.46 -23.96
C ARG A 143 -11.04 -9.68 -22.84
N VAL A 144 -11.50 -9.74 -21.59
CA VAL A 144 -10.64 -10.04 -20.44
C VAL A 144 -10.12 -11.48 -20.54
N THR A 145 -10.99 -12.43 -20.89
CA THR A 145 -10.63 -13.84 -21.10
C THR A 145 -9.63 -14.00 -22.24
N HIS A 146 -9.82 -13.29 -23.36
CA HIS A 146 -8.85 -13.24 -24.45
C HIS A 146 -7.48 -12.73 -23.97
N ASP A 147 -7.44 -11.62 -23.24
CA ASP A 147 -6.19 -11.06 -22.71
C ASP A 147 -5.50 -12.04 -21.75
N PHE A 148 -6.25 -12.73 -20.88
CA PHE A 148 -5.72 -13.73 -19.97
C PHE A 148 -5.14 -14.93 -20.73
N ASN A 149 -5.83 -15.43 -21.76
CA ASN A 149 -5.38 -16.53 -22.60
C ASN A 149 -4.10 -16.17 -23.37
N CYS A 150 -4.01 -14.97 -23.94
CA CYS A 150 -2.79 -14.49 -24.60
C CYS A 150 -1.61 -14.43 -23.63
N VAL A 151 -1.82 -13.95 -22.40
CA VAL A 151 -0.76 -13.92 -21.38
C VAL A 151 -0.35 -15.34 -21.00
N ASN A 152 -1.28 -16.28 -20.83
CA ASN A 152 -0.94 -17.67 -20.51
C ASN A 152 -0.14 -18.36 -21.62
N GLN A 153 -0.49 -18.13 -22.89
CA GLN A 153 0.30 -18.61 -24.02
C GLN A 153 1.73 -18.04 -24.00
N LEU A 154 1.87 -16.76 -23.65
CA LEU A 154 3.18 -16.11 -23.53
C LEU A 154 4.02 -16.71 -22.39
N LEU A 155 3.40 -16.94 -21.24
CA LEU A 155 4.06 -17.55 -20.08
C LEU A 155 4.48 -18.99 -20.39
N SER A 156 3.61 -19.77 -21.04
CA SER A 156 3.90 -21.13 -21.50
C SER A 156 5.08 -21.16 -22.48
N TYR A 157 5.08 -20.27 -23.49
CA TYR A 157 6.18 -20.16 -24.45
C TYR A 157 7.51 -19.74 -23.81
N LEU A 158 7.47 -18.89 -22.78
CA LEU A 158 8.66 -18.48 -22.02
C LEU A 158 9.02 -19.46 -20.90
N GLU A 159 8.37 -20.62 -20.83
CA GLU A 159 8.59 -21.69 -19.84
C GLU A 159 8.44 -21.19 -18.38
N VAL A 160 7.59 -20.16 -18.16
CA VAL A 160 7.33 -19.60 -16.83
C VAL A 160 6.09 -20.26 -16.25
N GLU A 161 6.31 -21.17 -15.32
CA GLU A 161 5.28 -21.99 -14.67
C GLU A 161 4.52 -21.20 -13.60
N CYS A 162 3.66 -20.28 -14.02
CA CYS A 162 2.76 -19.58 -13.10
C CYS A 162 1.47 -19.12 -13.79
N LEU A 163 0.44 -18.91 -12.99
CA LEU A 163 -0.76 -18.19 -13.40
C LEU A 163 -0.68 -16.74 -12.91
N PRO A 164 -0.96 -15.75 -13.76
CA PRO A 164 -0.98 -14.36 -13.33
C PRO A 164 -2.14 -14.12 -12.36
N VAL A 165 -1.90 -13.28 -11.34
CA VAL A 165 -2.90 -12.91 -10.33
C VAL A 165 -3.93 -11.97 -10.92
N THR A 166 -3.46 -10.96 -11.67
CA THR A 166 -4.34 -10.02 -12.37
C THR A 166 -3.74 -9.63 -13.72
N VAL A 167 -4.63 -9.40 -14.69
CA VAL A 167 -4.29 -8.96 -16.05
C VAL A 167 -5.29 -7.88 -16.45
N TYR A 168 -4.81 -6.70 -16.84
CA TYR A 168 -5.69 -5.62 -17.30
C TYR A 168 -4.99 -4.70 -18.30
N ARG A 169 -5.77 -4.10 -19.20
CA ARG A 169 -5.30 -3.12 -20.19
C ARG A 169 -5.20 -1.73 -19.55
N MET A 170 -4.09 -1.05 -19.78
CA MET A 170 -3.86 0.31 -19.32
C MET A 170 -4.25 1.33 -20.39
N GLY A 171 -4.95 2.40 -19.99
CA GLY A 171 -5.30 3.53 -20.85
C GLY A 171 -6.64 3.41 -21.57
N LYS A 172 -7.00 4.50 -22.27
CA LYS A 172 -8.24 4.59 -23.05
C LYS A 172 -8.12 3.81 -24.34
N ARG A 173 -9.20 3.14 -24.75
CA ARG A 173 -9.28 2.50 -26.08
C ARG A 173 -9.08 3.57 -27.13
N ASP A 174 -8.07 3.39 -27.95
CA ASP A 174 -7.75 4.29 -29.05
C ASP A 174 -8.14 3.54 -30.32
N THR A 175 -9.37 3.75 -30.78
CA THR A 175 -9.90 3.16 -32.03
C THR A 175 -9.15 3.68 -33.25
N ASP A 176 -8.54 4.87 -33.15
CA ASP A 176 -8.10 5.62 -34.31
C ASP A 176 -6.62 5.35 -34.65
N LYS A 177 -5.80 4.99 -33.65
CA LYS A 177 -4.34 4.82 -33.83
C LYS A 177 -3.90 3.39 -34.13
N GLY A 178 -4.81 2.42 -34.14
CA GLY A 178 -4.54 1.01 -34.45
C GLY A 178 -3.52 0.32 -33.55
N ARG A 179 -3.02 0.97 -32.49
CA ARG A 179 -1.99 0.44 -31.59
C ARG A 179 -2.64 -0.18 -30.36
N PRO A 180 -2.39 -1.47 -30.07
CA PRO A 180 -2.98 -2.12 -28.91
C PRO A 180 -2.47 -1.49 -27.61
N ARG A 181 -3.37 -1.37 -26.63
CA ARG A 181 -3.04 -0.83 -25.32
C ARG A 181 -2.09 -1.76 -24.56
N PRO A 182 -1.14 -1.22 -23.77
CA PRO A 182 -0.30 -2.05 -22.94
C PRO A 182 -1.11 -2.84 -21.89
N LEU A 183 -0.71 -4.08 -21.65
CA LEU A 183 -1.21 -4.91 -20.56
C LEU A 183 -0.31 -4.75 -19.34
N LYS A 184 -0.94 -4.62 -18.17
CA LYS A 184 -0.28 -4.80 -16.88
C LYS A 184 -0.62 -6.18 -16.38
N VAL A 185 0.41 -6.92 -15.98
CA VAL A 185 0.29 -8.29 -15.47
C VAL A 185 0.97 -8.35 -14.11
N VAL A 186 0.23 -8.83 -13.10
CA VAL A 186 0.74 -9.05 -11.74
C VAL A 186 0.96 -10.55 -11.55
N LEU A 187 2.18 -10.94 -11.20
CA LEU A 187 2.55 -12.34 -11.01
C LEU A 187 2.48 -12.73 -9.52
N PRO A 188 2.44 -14.03 -9.20
CA PRO A 188 2.39 -14.49 -7.81
C PRO A 188 3.58 -14.01 -6.98
N CYS A 189 4.79 -13.98 -7.56
CA CYS A 189 6.00 -13.53 -6.88
C CYS A 189 6.99 -12.85 -7.84
N SER A 190 7.96 -12.12 -7.28
CA SER A 190 8.98 -11.40 -8.04
C SER A 190 9.97 -12.33 -8.77
N ARG A 191 10.10 -13.60 -8.34
CA ARG A 191 10.90 -14.60 -9.05
C ARG A 191 10.38 -14.83 -10.47
N PHE A 192 9.07 -15.07 -10.62
CA PHE A 192 8.46 -15.24 -11.95
C PHE A 192 8.64 -14.00 -12.83
N GLN A 193 8.60 -12.81 -12.24
CA GLN A 193 8.84 -11.56 -12.95
C GLN A 193 10.28 -11.49 -13.51
N LYS A 194 11.28 -11.84 -12.69
CA LYS A 194 12.69 -11.89 -13.11
C LYS A 194 12.91 -12.94 -14.20
N ASP A 195 12.36 -14.14 -14.03
CA ASP A 195 12.46 -15.22 -15.01
C ASP A 195 11.83 -14.83 -16.35
N LEU A 196 10.65 -14.21 -16.29
CA LEU A 196 9.95 -13.70 -17.47
C LEU A 196 10.76 -12.64 -18.22
N LEU A 197 11.35 -11.67 -17.49
CA LEU A 197 12.19 -10.62 -18.10
C LEU A 197 13.49 -11.17 -18.66
N LYS A 198 14.12 -12.13 -17.97
CA LYS A 198 15.34 -12.80 -18.44
C LYS A 198 15.10 -13.54 -19.76
N ARG A 199 13.91 -14.14 -19.93
CA ARG A 199 13.54 -14.93 -21.10
C ARG A 199 12.83 -14.12 -22.18
N ALA A 200 12.37 -12.91 -21.88
CA ALA A 200 11.69 -12.02 -22.82
C ALA A 200 12.39 -11.84 -24.19
N PRO A 201 13.74 -11.84 -24.32
CA PRO A 201 14.39 -11.81 -25.63
C PRO A 201 14.02 -12.97 -26.56
N ARG A 202 13.55 -14.12 -26.04
CA ARG A 202 13.06 -15.27 -26.84
C ARG A 202 11.76 -14.96 -27.58
N LEU A 203 11.04 -13.89 -27.21
CA LEU A 203 9.80 -13.47 -27.89
C LEU A 203 10.00 -13.03 -29.34
N ARG A 204 11.23 -12.76 -29.76
CA ARG A 204 11.54 -12.49 -31.17
C ARG A 204 11.19 -13.67 -32.10
N PHE A 205 11.15 -14.88 -31.56
CA PHE A 205 10.79 -16.11 -32.28
C PHE A 205 9.35 -16.59 -31.99
N PHE A 206 8.58 -15.80 -31.22
CA PHE A 206 7.19 -16.11 -30.98
C PHE A 206 6.38 -15.96 -32.28
N SER A 207 5.28 -16.72 -32.40
CA SER A 207 4.41 -16.72 -33.57
C SER A 207 3.93 -15.31 -33.94
N GLN A 208 3.66 -14.49 -32.92
CA GLN A 208 3.27 -13.10 -33.08
C GLN A 208 4.47 -12.15 -32.88
N LYS A 209 4.78 -11.37 -33.91
CA LYS A 209 5.83 -10.35 -33.86
C LYS A 209 5.35 -9.08 -33.15
N GLY A 210 6.30 -8.32 -32.61
CA GLY A 210 6.04 -7.00 -32.01
C GLY A 210 5.58 -7.02 -30.55
N ILE A 211 5.71 -8.16 -29.86
CA ILE A 211 5.44 -8.26 -28.43
C ILE A 211 6.69 -7.91 -27.62
N TYR A 212 6.55 -7.01 -26.65
CA TYR A 212 7.63 -6.58 -25.76
C TYR A 212 7.21 -6.62 -24.31
N ILE A 213 8.04 -7.21 -23.45
CA ILE A 213 7.85 -7.23 -22.00
C ILE A 213 8.81 -6.25 -21.36
N ASN A 214 8.30 -5.41 -20.47
CA ASN A 214 9.09 -4.46 -19.68
C ASN A 214 8.79 -4.63 -18.18
N PRO A 215 9.74 -4.31 -17.29
CA PRO A 215 9.47 -4.24 -15.87
C PRO A 215 8.48 -3.10 -15.56
N SER A 216 7.65 -3.28 -14.52
CA SER A 216 6.83 -2.21 -14.00
C SER A 216 7.69 -1.18 -13.25
N ARG A 217 7.83 0.02 -13.81
CA ARG A 217 8.65 1.12 -13.25
C ARG A 217 7.83 2.08 -12.38
N THR A 218 8.47 2.73 -11.40
CA THR A 218 7.86 3.78 -10.55
C THR A 218 7.43 4.98 -11.39
N LEU A 219 6.58 5.85 -10.83
CA LEU A 219 6.19 7.10 -11.48
C LEU A 219 7.42 7.98 -11.79
N GLU A 220 8.32 8.12 -10.83
CA GLU A 220 9.55 8.92 -10.93
C GLU A 220 10.47 8.38 -12.01
N GLU A 221 10.72 7.07 -12.02
CA GLU A 221 11.57 6.44 -13.04
C GLU A 221 10.95 6.60 -14.44
N ARG A 222 9.61 6.47 -14.55
CA ARG A 222 8.89 6.73 -15.81
C ARG A 222 9.03 8.18 -16.27
N LYS A 223 9.02 9.15 -15.35
CA LYS A 223 9.23 10.59 -15.66
C LYS A 223 10.66 10.81 -16.15
N ARG A 224 11.67 10.32 -15.42
CA ARG A 224 13.09 10.43 -15.78
C ARG A 224 13.37 9.91 -17.18
N ILE A 225 12.87 8.72 -17.53
CA ILE A 225 13.06 8.14 -18.87
C ILE A 225 12.33 8.94 -19.95
N ARG A 226 11.13 9.45 -19.64
CA ARG A 226 10.39 10.28 -20.59
C ARG A 226 11.15 11.58 -20.87
N GLU A 227 11.66 12.22 -19.83
CA GLU A 227 12.47 13.43 -19.92
C GLU A 227 13.78 13.17 -20.67
N GLU A 228 14.46 12.06 -20.39
CA GLU A 228 15.67 11.68 -21.10
C GLU A 228 15.40 11.43 -22.59
N ARG A 229 14.30 10.72 -22.93
CA ARG A 229 13.90 10.53 -24.32
C ARG A 229 13.56 11.85 -25.00
N LEU A 230 12.85 12.74 -24.31
CA LEU A 230 12.51 14.06 -24.84
C LEU A 230 13.76 14.90 -25.08
N ARG A 231 14.75 14.85 -24.16
CA ARG A 231 16.06 15.49 -24.32
C ARG A 231 16.84 14.91 -25.50
N ARG A 232 16.84 13.58 -25.67
CA ARG A 232 17.50 12.94 -26.82
C ARG A 232 16.84 13.34 -28.14
N LEU A 233 15.51 13.32 -28.21
CA LEU A 233 14.74 13.79 -29.38
C LEU A 233 14.99 15.27 -29.68
N ALA A 234 15.05 16.12 -28.65
CA ALA A 234 15.40 17.53 -28.80
C ALA A 234 16.85 17.72 -29.29
N ALA A 235 17.79 16.87 -28.87
CA ALA A 235 19.19 16.91 -29.28
C ALA A 235 19.46 16.32 -30.67
N THR A 236 18.56 15.47 -31.21
CA THR A 236 18.71 14.87 -32.55
C THR A 236 17.92 15.58 -33.65
N GLY A 237 17.26 16.70 -33.35
CA GLY A 237 16.74 17.65 -34.34
C GLY A 237 15.43 17.22 -35.01
N GLY A 238 14.32 17.81 -34.56
CA GLY A 238 13.14 18.14 -35.39
C GLY A 238 12.19 17.02 -35.81
N PRO A 239 10.91 17.35 -36.07
CA PRO A 239 9.89 16.39 -36.51
C PRO A 239 10.19 15.88 -37.92
N PRO A 240 9.72 14.69 -38.32
CA PRO A 240 9.89 14.21 -39.68
C PRO A 240 9.23 15.18 -40.66
N GLU A 241 10.03 15.74 -41.58
CA GLU A 241 9.56 16.39 -42.79
C GLU A 241 8.63 15.42 -43.54
N ASN A 242 7.41 15.88 -43.78
CA ASN A 242 6.45 15.23 -44.63
C ASN A 242 6.90 15.43 -46.09
N VAL A 243 7.85 14.62 -46.55
CA VAL A 243 8.26 14.55 -47.96
C VAL A 243 7.47 13.42 -48.62
N GLY A 244 6.50 13.80 -49.46
CA GLY A 244 5.88 12.88 -50.41
C GLY A 244 4.36 12.95 -50.41
N ASN A 245 3.80 13.97 -51.06
CA ASN A 245 2.66 13.82 -51.96
C ASN A 245 2.47 15.12 -52.76
N LYS A 246 3.26 15.24 -53.84
CA LYS A 246 2.92 16.02 -55.03
C LYS A 246 3.03 15.07 -56.23
N LEU A 247 2.07 15.23 -57.14
CA LEU A 247 1.92 14.60 -58.46
C LEU A 247 1.14 13.28 -58.45
N THR A 248 -0.16 13.34 -58.79
CA THR A 248 -0.65 13.11 -60.17
C THR A 248 -2.16 13.21 -60.20
N SER A 249 -2.70 14.23 -60.87
CA SER A 249 -4.01 14.18 -61.54
C SER A 249 -3.98 15.26 -62.61
N GLN A 250 -3.43 14.88 -63.76
CA GLN A 250 -3.76 15.48 -65.04
C GLN A 250 -5.00 14.76 -65.59
N GLU A 251 -5.81 15.55 -66.26
CA GLU A 251 -6.98 15.24 -67.08
C GLU A 251 -6.82 14.00 -67.97
N VAL A 252 -7.83 13.13 -68.03
CA VAL A 252 -8.36 12.56 -69.29
C VAL A 252 -9.84 12.19 -69.09
N SER A 253 -10.65 12.64 -70.06
CA SER A 253 -12.06 12.32 -70.36
C SER A 253 -13.15 13.16 -69.69
#